data_AF-A0A1H8AF45-F1
#
_entry.id   AF-A0A1H8AF45-F1
#
_cell.length_a   1.000
_cell.length_b   1.000
_cell.length_c   1.000
_cell.angle_alpha   90.00
_cell.angle_beta   90.00
_cell.angle_gamma   90.00
#
_symmetry.space_group_name_H-M   'P 1'
#
loop_
_entity.id
_entity.type
_entity.pdbx_description
1 polymer ?
#
loop_
_entity_poly.entity_id
_entity_poly.type
_entity_poly.pdbx_seq_one_letter_code
_entity_poly.pdbx_strand_id
1 'polypeptide(L)'
;MELRYISETSIAAVLADGDALHGTAGPCEVSFPAEPGEPYFDAALATGLTIALYVPPSAPTFTRIPKAEVWRRLTDEEAEAVDAALQAAPLRLRRVFEAAQFLDTADADYPALRAGVEAALGATRANEVLAPTY
;
A
#
# COMPACT_ATOMS: atom_id res chain seq x y z
N MET A 1 19.27 11.29 -14.94
CA MET A 1 18.52 11.91 -16.04
C MET A 1 19.43 11.96 -17.25
N GLU A 2 19.26 11.00 -18.16
CA GLU A 2 19.48 11.10 -19.60
C GLU A 2 18.95 9.79 -20.22
N LEU A 3 17.76 9.84 -20.79
CA LEU A 3 17.22 8.75 -21.60
C LEU A 3 18.00 8.75 -22.92
N ARG A 4 18.95 7.83 -23.05
CA ARG A 4 19.62 7.60 -24.33
C ARG A 4 18.63 6.85 -25.25
N TYR A 5 18.04 7.59 -26.18
CA TYR A 5 17.25 7.01 -27.26
C TYR A 5 18.20 6.29 -28.23
N ILE A 6 18.17 4.97 -28.21
CA ILE A 6 18.96 4.14 -29.11
C ILE A 6 18.18 4.09 -30.44
N SER A 7 18.65 4.77 -31.48
CA SER A 7 18.06 4.66 -32.82
C SER A 7 18.37 3.29 -33.46
N GLU A 8 17.50 2.86 -34.36
CA GLU A 8 17.41 1.53 -34.99
C GLU A 8 18.75 0.94 -35.50
N THR A 9 19.73 1.78 -35.84
CA THR A 9 21.06 1.35 -36.31
C THR A 9 21.88 0.63 -35.23
N SER A 10 21.58 0.81 -33.95
CA SER A 10 22.37 0.23 -32.85
C SER A 10 21.90 -1.15 -32.38
N ILE A 11 20.71 -1.61 -32.74
CA ILE A 11 20.20 -2.92 -32.29
C ILE A 11 20.91 -4.07 -33.02
N ALA A 12 21.19 -3.90 -34.31
CA ALA A 12 21.96 -4.87 -35.09
C ALA A 12 23.41 -4.99 -34.60
N ALA A 13 23.99 -3.90 -34.07
CA ALA A 13 25.35 -3.92 -33.52
C ALA A 13 25.45 -4.69 -32.19
N VAL A 14 24.41 -4.61 -31.34
CA VAL A 14 24.36 -5.32 -30.05
C VAL A 14 24.14 -6.83 -30.24
N LEU A 15 23.45 -7.24 -31.32
CA LEU A 15 23.17 -8.65 -31.62
C LEU A 15 24.30 -9.33 -32.43
N ALA A 16 25.18 -8.59 -33.09
CA ALA A 16 26.24 -9.15 -33.95
C ALA A 16 27.60 -9.35 -33.24
N ASP A 17 27.96 -8.51 -32.27
CA ASP A 17 29.17 -8.71 -31.45
C ASP A 17 28.83 -9.51 -30.20
N GLY A 18 28.88 -10.84 -30.34
CA GLY A 18 28.71 -11.80 -29.25
C GLY A 18 29.87 -11.84 -28.26
N ASP A 19 30.68 -10.80 -28.12
CA ASP A 19 31.78 -10.78 -27.15
C ASP A 19 32.18 -9.36 -26.74
N ALA A 20 32.56 -9.24 -25.47
CA ALA A 20 33.15 -8.06 -24.83
C ALA A 20 32.25 -6.83 -24.56
N LEU A 21 31.45 -6.91 -23.49
CA LEU A 21 31.46 -5.88 -22.43
C LEU A 21 31.29 -6.53 -21.05
N HIS A 22 32.35 -7.12 -20.51
CA HIS A 22 32.53 -7.22 -19.06
C HIS A 22 32.81 -5.83 -18.50
N GLY A 23 31.75 -5.05 -18.31
CA GLY A 23 31.77 -3.77 -17.62
C GLY A 23 30.50 -3.65 -16.80
N THR A 24 30.64 -3.59 -15.47
CA THR A 24 29.57 -3.54 -14.48
C THR A 24 28.59 -2.39 -14.76
N ALA A 25 27.50 -2.68 -15.46
CA ALA A 25 26.29 -1.88 -15.51
C ALA A 25 25.13 -2.81 -15.15
N GLY A 26 24.28 -2.37 -14.22
CA GLY A 26 23.15 -3.15 -13.72
C GLY A 26 22.21 -3.62 -14.84
N PRO A 27 21.25 -4.53 -14.54
CA PRO A 27 20.34 -5.04 -15.56
C PRO A 27 19.64 -3.85 -16.23
N CYS A 28 19.91 -3.66 -17.52
CA CYS A 28 19.16 -2.71 -18.35
C CYS A 28 17.73 -3.22 -18.41
N GLU A 29 16.83 -2.57 -17.67
CA GLU A 29 15.40 -2.83 -17.73
C GLU A 29 14.88 -2.33 -19.08
N VAL A 30 14.72 -3.26 -20.02
CA VAL A 30 14.14 -2.96 -21.33
C VAL A 30 12.62 -3.11 -21.18
N SER A 31 11.93 -1.98 -21.03
CA SER A 31 10.47 -1.93 -20.98
C SER A 31 9.94 -1.90 -22.41
N PHE A 32 9.34 -3.00 -22.84
CA PHE A 32 8.66 -3.10 -24.12
C PHE A 32 7.17 -2.81 -23.94
N PRO A 33 6.53 -1.99 -24.79
CA PRO A 33 5.08 -1.91 -24.84
C PRO A 33 4.54 -3.24 -25.41
N ALA A 34 4.20 -4.18 -24.53
CA ALA A 34 3.70 -5.49 -24.93
C ALA A 34 2.22 -5.42 -25.32
N GLU A 35 1.94 -5.16 -26.59
CA GLU A 35 0.64 -5.47 -27.21
C GLU A 35 0.68 -6.94 -27.69
N PRO A 36 -0.32 -7.78 -27.35
CA PRO A 36 -0.35 -9.18 -27.76
C PRO A 36 -0.58 -9.30 -29.28
N GLY A 37 0.40 -9.82 -30.02
CA GLY A 37 0.30 -10.08 -31.47
C GLY A 37 1.52 -9.67 -32.30
N GLU A 38 2.54 -9.06 -31.69
CA GLU A 38 3.79 -8.70 -32.38
C GLU A 38 4.73 -9.91 -32.52
N PRO A 39 5.40 -10.10 -33.68
CA PRO A 39 6.26 -11.26 -33.99
C PRO A 39 7.49 -11.40 -33.07
N TYR A 40 7.73 -10.41 -32.22
CA TYR A 40 8.79 -10.40 -31.20
C TYR A 40 8.49 -11.31 -30.00
N PHE A 41 7.22 -11.48 -29.62
CA PHE A 41 6.85 -12.32 -28.48
C PHE A 41 7.08 -13.82 -28.78
N ASP A 42 6.75 -14.25 -30.00
CA ASP A 42 6.93 -15.63 -30.44
C ASP A 42 8.41 -16.00 -30.61
N ALA A 43 9.24 -15.06 -31.08
CA ALA A 43 10.70 -15.26 -31.18
C ALA A 43 11.38 -15.38 -29.80
N ALA A 44 10.90 -14.63 -28.80
CA ALA A 44 11.40 -14.71 -27.42
C ALA A 44 11.00 -16.03 -26.74
N LEU A 45 9.79 -16.54 -26.98
CA LEU A 45 9.37 -17.84 -26.46
C LEU A 45 10.11 -19.01 -27.14
N ALA A 46 10.38 -18.91 -28.45
CA ALA A 46 11.10 -19.94 -29.21
C ALA A 46 12.57 -20.12 -28.79
N THR A 47 13.18 -19.11 -28.16
CA THR A 47 14.57 -19.15 -27.64
C THR A 47 14.67 -19.70 -26.21
N GLY A 48 13.54 -20.09 -25.59
CA GLY A 48 13.51 -20.63 -24.23
C GLY A 48 13.52 -19.56 -23.13
N LEU A 49 13.21 -18.31 -23.46
CA LEU A 49 13.14 -17.22 -22.48
C LEU A 49 11.97 -17.46 -21.52
N THR A 50 12.27 -17.54 -20.23
CA THR A 50 11.24 -17.71 -19.20
C THR A 50 10.65 -16.35 -18.86
N ILE A 51 9.38 -16.13 -19.20
CA ILE A 51 8.65 -14.93 -18.80
C ILE A 51 8.24 -15.08 -17.34
N ALA A 52 8.84 -14.30 -16.45
CA ALA A 52 8.39 -14.18 -15.07
C ALA A 52 7.22 -13.19 -15.01
N LEU A 53 6.07 -13.64 -14.51
CA LEU A 53 4.95 -12.76 -14.18
C LEU A 53 5.41 -11.75 -13.12
N TYR A 54 5.27 -10.47 -13.43
CA TYR A 54 5.47 -9.42 -12.44
C TYR A 54 4.39 -9.55 -11.35
N VAL A 55 4.83 -9.86 -10.14
CA VAL A 55 3.98 -9.83 -8.94
C VAL A 55 4.35 -8.55 -8.19
N PRO A 56 3.47 -7.52 -8.15
CA PRO A 56 3.75 -6.33 -7.38
C PRO A 56 3.91 -6.72 -5.89
N PRO A 57 4.80 -6.04 -5.14
CA PRO A 57 4.90 -6.26 -3.71
C PRO A 57 3.54 -5.95 -3.06
N SER A 58 3.16 -6.75 -2.05
CA SER A 58 1.94 -6.49 -1.27
C SER A 58 1.96 -5.06 -0.74
N ALA A 59 0.85 -4.35 -0.88
CA ALA A 59 0.70 -3.03 -0.29
C ALA A 59 0.91 -3.11 1.24
N PRO A 60 1.49 -2.06 1.86
CA PRO A 60 1.64 -2.02 3.31
C PRO A 60 0.25 -2.04 3.97
N THR A 61 0.07 -2.95 4.93
CA THR A 61 -1.13 -2.98 5.77
C THR A 61 -0.93 -2.04 6.94
N PHE A 62 -1.66 -0.93 6.91
CA PHE A 62 -1.72 0.01 8.03
C PHE A 62 -2.62 -0.55 9.13
N THR A 63 -2.15 -0.49 10.36
CA THR A 63 -2.84 -1.07 11.53
C THR A 63 -3.08 -0.05 12.62
N ARG A 64 -2.41 1.10 12.57
CA ARG A 64 -2.40 2.12 13.60
C ARG A 64 -3.13 3.37 13.15
N ILE A 65 -3.81 3.97 14.12
CA ILE A 65 -4.63 5.17 13.94
C ILE A 65 -4.23 6.18 15.03
N PRO A 66 -3.79 7.41 14.70
CA PRO A 66 -3.63 8.45 15.70
C PRO A 66 -4.93 8.81 16.37
N LYS A 67 -4.92 8.84 17.70
CA LYS A 67 -6.09 9.31 18.46
C LYS A 67 -6.47 10.74 18.04
N ALA A 68 -5.47 11.59 17.80
CA ALA A 68 -5.70 12.95 17.30
C ALA A 68 -6.36 12.98 15.91
N GLU A 69 -6.11 12.00 15.04
CA GLU A 69 -6.81 11.91 13.75
C GLU A 69 -8.27 11.49 13.92
N VAL A 70 -8.55 10.51 14.79
CA VAL A 70 -9.92 10.11 15.12
C VAL A 70 -10.75 11.35 15.50
N TRP A 71 -10.25 12.17 16.41
CA TRP A 71 -10.94 13.39 16.83
C TRP A 71 -11.04 14.46 15.75
N ARG A 72 -10.05 14.57 14.86
CA ARG A 72 -10.10 15.53 13.72
C ARG A 72 -11.07 15.10 12.62
N ARG A 73 -11.40 13.81 12.51
CA ARG A 73 -12.34 13.28 11.51
C ARG A 73 -13.79 13.42 11.95
N LEU A 74 -14.03 13.57 13.25
CA LEU A 74 -15.35 13.75 13.85
C LEU A 74 -15.82 15.21 13.70
N THR A 75 -17.11 15.42 13.51
CA THR A 75 -17.72 16.74 13.78
C THR A 75 -17.82 16.97 15.29
N ASP A 76 -18.10 18.20 15.71
CA ASP A 76 -18.25 18.53 17.13
C ASP A 76 -19.39 17.72 17.78
N GLU A 77 -20.53 17.54 17.09
CA GLU A 77 -21.63 16.72 17.61
C GLU A 77 -21.27 15.22 17.69
N GLU A 78 -20.55 14.72 16.69
CA GLU A 78 -20.07 13.33 16.69
C GLU A 78 -19.05 13.09 17.81
N ALA A 79 -18.20 14.08 18.09
CA ALA A 79 -17.22 14.02 19.16
C ALA A 79 -17.89 13.96 20.54
N GLU A 80 -18.96 14.74 20.76
CA GLU A 80 -19.76 14.66 21.99
C GLU A 80 -20.41 13.28 22.16
N ALA A 81 -20.97 12.71 21.09
CA ALA A 81 -21.58 11.38 21.12
C ALA A 81 -20.55 10.28 21.43
N VAL A 82 -19.37 10.36 20.81
CA VAL A 82 -18.27 9.42 21.06
C VAL A 82 -17.71 9.58 22.48
N ASP A 83 -17.56 10.80 22.98
CA ASP A 83 -17.12 11.04 24.36
C ASP A 83 -18.13 10.46 25.35
N ALA A 84 -19.43 10.68 25.16
CA ALA A 84 -20.47 10.10 25.99
C ALA A 84 -20.42 8.54 25.98
N ALA A 85 -20.23 7.93 24.81
CA ALA A 85 -20.07 6.49 24.69
C ALA A 85 -18.79 5.98 25.39
N LEU A 86 -17.70 6.74 25.30
CA LEU A 86 -16.45 6.43 25.99
C LEU A 86 -16.61 6.55 27.51
N GLN A 87 -17.34 7.56 28.00
CA GLN A 87 -17.61 7.74 29.43
C GLN A 87 -18.41 6.56 30.01
N ALA A 88 -19.30 5.96 29.22
CA ALA A 88 -20.07 4.77 29.58
C ALA A 88 -19.24 3.48 29.59
N ALA A 89 -18.06 3.47 28.97
CA ALA A 89 -17.18 2.31 28.94
C ALA A 89 -16.54 2.03 30.32
N PRO A 90 -16.16 0.77 30.61
CA PRO A 90 -15.48 0.40 31.85
C PRO A 90 -14.23 1.27 32.10
N LEU A 91 -14.00 1.63 33.37
CA LEU A 91 -12.91 2.52 33.77
C LEU A 91 -11.54 2.08 33.23
N ARG A 92 -11.26 0.77 33.21
CA ARG A 92 -10.01 0.22 32.66
C ARG A 92 -9.80 0.64 31.20
N LEU A 93 -10.82 0.44 30.35
CA LEU A 93 -10.75 0.76 28.92
C LEU A 93 -10.61 2.25 28.68
N ARG A 94 -11.35 3.07 29.45
CA ARG A 94 -11.21 4.52 29.41
C ARG A 94 -9.79 4.98 29.69
N ARG A 95 -9.16 4.45 30.76
CA ARG A 95 -7.78 4.81 31.12
C ARG A 95 -6.77 4.37 30.08
N VAL A 96 -6.96 3.19 29.48
CA VAL A 96 -6.12 2.73 28.37
C VAL A 96 -6.24 3.68 27.17
N PHE A 97 -7.47 4.05 26.79
CA PHE A 97 -7.71 4.98 25.67
C PHE A 97 -7.17 6.39 25.94
N GLU A 98 -7.34 6.91 27.16
CA GLU A 98 -6.81 8.21 27.58
C GLU A 98 -5.28 8.24 27.52
N ALA A 99 -4.62 7.18 27.98
CA ALA A 99 -3.16 7.05 27.97
C ALA A 99 -2.58 6.80 26.58
N ALA A 100 -3.32 6.14 25.70
CA ALA A 100 -2.86 5.80 24.35
C ALA A 100 -2.69 7.03 23.46
N GLN A 101 -1.60 7.06 22.68
CA GLN A 101 -1.41 8.03 21.59
C GLN A 101 -2.00 7.54 20.27
N PHE A 102 -2.05 6.22 20.10
CA PHE A 102 -2.42 5.52 18.89
C PHE A 102 -3.35 4.36 19.25
N LEU A 103 -4.30 4.06 18.37
CA LEU A 103 -5.12 2.84 18.43
C LEU A 103 -4.54 1.85 17.43
N ASP A 104 -4.26 0.64 17.87
CA ASP A 104 -3.84 -0.44 16.99
C ASP A 104 -5.03 -1.39 16.76
N THR A 105 -5.32 -1.69 15.50
CA THR A 105 -6.37 -2.65 15.11
C THR A 105 -6.07 -4.08 15.56
N ALA A 106 -4.80 -4.38 15.86
CA ALA A 106 -4.36 -5.66 16.41
C ALA A 106 -4.52 -5.77 17.93
N ASP A 107 -4.81 -4.68 18.64
CA ASP A 107 -4.94 -4.71 20.10
C ASP A 107 -6.21 -5.46 20.55
N ALA A 108 -6.09 -6.22 21.64
CA ALA A 108 -7.21 -6.98 22.19
C ALA A 108 -8.38 -6.11 22.68
N ASP A 109 -8.10 -4.85 23.06
CA ASP A 109 -9.10 -3.90 23.55
C ASP A 109 -9.77 -3.12 22.39
N TYR A 110 -9.24 -3.19 21.14
CA TYR A 110 -9.76 -2.45 19.98
C TYR A 110 -11.19 -2.84 19.58
N PRO A 111 -11.60 -4.12 19.53
CA PRO A 111 -12.97 -4.49 19.15
C PRO A 111 -14.02 -3.91 20.09
N ALA A 112 -13.73 -3.85 21.40
CA ALA A 112 -14.64 -3.25 22.38
C ALA A 112 -14.76 -1.74 22.19
N LEU A 113 -13.64 -1.06 21.88
CA LEU A 113 -13.64 0.36 21.60
C LEU A 113 -14.42 0.68 20.31
N ARG A 114 -14.15 -0.09 19.24
CA ARG A 114 -14.85 0.02 17.97
C ARG A 114 -16.36 -0.17 18.15
N ALA A 115 -16.79 -1.14 18.93
CA ALA A 115 -18.21 -1.34 19.22
C ALA A 115 -18.86 -0.12 19.91
N GLY A 116 -18.14 0.56 20.80
CA GLY A 116 -18.60 1.81 21.41
C GLY A 116 -18.76 2.96 20.41
N VAL A 117 -17.78 3.11 19.49
CA VAL A 117 -17.84 4.12 18.42
C VAL A 117 -18.93 3.79 17.39
N GLU A 118 -19.10 2.52 17.02
CA GLU A 118 -20.18 2.05 16.15
C GLU A 118 -21.56 2.27 16.77
N ALA A 119 -21.72 2.11 18.09
CA ALA A 119 -22.96 2.41 18.78
C ALA A 119 -23.29 3.91 18.79
N ALA A 120 -22.27 4.78 18.81
CA ALA A 120 -22.44 6.23 18.82
C ALA A 120 -22.75 6.81 17.42
N LEU A 121 -22.04 6.33 16.39
CA LEU A 121 -22.04 6.94 15.05
C LEU A 121 -22.67 6.06 13.96
N GLY A 122 -22.86 4.77 14.24
CA GLY A 122 -23.19 3.76 13.25
C GLY A 122 -21.96 3.16 12.55
N ALA A 123 -22.14 1.98 11.97
CA ALA A 123 -21.06 1.17 11.40
C ALA A 123 -20.30 1.87 10.25
N THR A 124 -21.02 2.52 9.33
CA THR A 124 -20.41 3.21 8.19
C THR A 124 -19.48 4.32 8.65
N ARG A 125 -19.97 5.19 9.54
CA ARG A 125 -19.20 6.35 10.01
C ARG A 125 -18.03 5.93 10.89
N ALA A 126 -18.22 4.92 11.74
CA ALA A 126 -17.14 4.35 12.54
C ALA A 126 -15.99 3.81 11.66
N ASN A 127 -16.29 3.18 10.52
CA ASN A 127 -15.25 2.70 9.59
C ASN A 127 -14.43 3.84 8.99
N GLU A 128 -15.05 4.96 8.65
CA GLU A 128 -14.35 6.13 8.11
C GLU A 128 -13.46 6.79 9.16
N VAL A 129 -14.00 6.98 10.36
CA VAL A 129 -13.29 7.64 11.46
C VAL A 129 -12.12 6.78 11.95
N LEU A 130 -12.32 5.48 12.08
CA LEU A 130 -11.32 4.51 12.56
C LEU A 130 -10.47 3.91 11.43
N ALA A 131 -10.44 4.52 10.25
CA ALA A 131 -9.60 4.05 9.14
C ALA A 131 -8.10 4.14 9.52
N PRO A 132 -7.32 3.04 9.41
CA PRO A 132 -5.89 3.03 9.68
C PRO A 132 -5.07 3.93 8.76
N THR A 133 -3.99 4.51 9.30
CA THR A 133 -3.15 5.49 8.59
C THR A 133 -1.69 5.04 8.44
N TYR A 134 -1.13 4.24 9.37
CA TYR A 134 0.23 3.68 9.28
C TYR A 134 0.38 2.31 9.95
#